data_AF-A0A0R2LLQ7-F1
#
_entry.id   AF-A0A0R2LLQ7-F1
#
_cell.length_a   1.000
_cell.length_b   1.000
_cell.length_c   1.000
_cell.angle_alpha   90.00
_cell.angle_beta   90.00
_cell.angle_gamma   90.00
#
_symmetry.space_group_name_H-M   'P 1'
#
loop_
_entity.id
_entity.type
_entity.pdbx_description
1 polymer ?
#
loop_
_entity_poly.entity_id
_entity_poly.type
_entity_poly.pdbx_seq_one_letter_code
_entity_poly.pdbx_strand_id
1 'polypeptide(L)' 'MNWKKTSIIVTMGNDKYPKKVKATTYNNIVQDPTEEQIKAFVDGLLLLSDGDVYYSTQVIKHDLVNVAE' A
#
# COMPACT_ATOMS: atom_id res chain seq x y z
N MET A 1 12.61 10.52 17.35
CA MET A 1 12.90 9.51 16.30
C MET A 1 12.20 9.96 15.03
N ASN A 2 12.93 10.50 14.06
CA ASN A 2 12.38 11.08 12.83
C ASN A 2 12.27 9.98 11.76
N TRP A 3 11.23 9.14 11.86
CA TRP A 3 11.06 8.01 10.93
C TRP A 3 10.44 8.52 9.63
N LYS A 4 11.11 8.32 8.49
CA LYS A 4 10.55 8.57 7.15
C LYS A 4 9.41 7.59 6.92
N LYS A 5 8.16 8.07 7.01
CA LYS A 5 6.97 7.23 6.84
C LYS A 5 6.81 6.91 5.37
N THR A 6 6.61 5.65 5.03
CA THR A 6 6.25 5.25 3.67
C THR A 6 4.83 4.73 3.71
N SER A 7 4.02 5.03 2.70
CA SER A 7 2.66 4.53 2.58
C SER A 7 2.57 3.65 1.35
N ILE A 8 1.91 2.50 1.48
CA ILE A 8 1.63 1.60 0.37
C ILE A 8 0.15 1.71 0.07
N ILE A 9 -0.21 2.22 -1.09
CA ILE A 9 -1.58 2.22 -1.58
C ILE A 9 -1.75 0.97 -2.45
N VAL A 10 -2.61 0.05 -2.02
CA VAL A 10 -2.96 -1.14 -2.81
C VAL A 10 -4.35 -0.94 -3.39
N THR A 11 -4.47 -1.13 -4.71
CA THR A 11 -5.74 -1.14 -5.42
C THR A 11 -6.13 -2.57 -5.71
N MET A 12 -7.30 -2.97 -5.23
CA MET A 12 -7.89 -4.28 -5.47
C MET A 12 -9.23 -4.13 -6.17
N GLY A 13 -9.65 -5.14 -6.93
CA GLY A 13 -10.96 -5.21 -7.53
C GLY A 13 -11.77 -6.40 -7.04
N ASN A 14 -13.05 -6.17 -6.83
CA ASN A 14 -14.02 -7.15 -6.36
C ASN A 14 -15.41 -6.63 -6.75
N ASP A 15 -16.30 -7.49 -7.26
CA ASP A 15 -17.67 -7.10 -7.62
C ASP A 15 -18.50 -6.62 -6.41
N LYS A 16 -18.05 -6.93 -5.19
CA LYS A 16 -18.65 -6.42 -3.94
C LYS A 16 -18.34 -4.94 -3.68
N TYR A 17 -17.39 -4.33 -4.39
CA TYR A 17 -17.07 -2.92 -4.22
C TYR A 17 -18.00 -2.01 -5.04
N PRO A 18 -18.41 -0.84 -4.50
CA PRO A 18 -19.35 0.05 -5.17
C PRO A 18 -18.87 0.58 -6.54
N LYS A 19 -17.55 0.53 -6.80
CA LYS A 19 -16.93 0.87 -8.10
C LYS A 19 -16.20 -0.31 -8.74
N LYS A 20 -16.45 -1.54 -8.26
CA LYS A 20 -15.68 -2.75 -8.56
C LYS A 20 -14.20 -2.71 -8.22
N VAL A 21 -13.72 -1.58 -7.71
CA VAL A 21 -12.35 -1.35 -7.26
C VAL A 21 -12.34 -0.61 -5.93
N LYS A 22 -11.32 -0.88 -5.12
CA LYS A 22 -11.06 -0.22 -3.85
C LYS A 22 -9.57 0.02 -3.69
N ALA A 23 -9.20 1.27 -3.45
CA ALA A 23 -7.84 1.65 -3.06
C ALA A 23 -7.78 1.74 -1.53
N THR A 24 -6.85 1.01 -0.92
CA THR A 24 -6.62 1.02 0.52
C THR A 24 -5.19 1.49 0.79
N THR A 25 -5.04 2.46 1.70
CA THR A 25 -3.72 2.99 2.09
C THR A 25 -3.26 2.29 3.35
N TYR A 26 -2.06 1.72 3.32
CA TYR A 26 -1.40 1.08 4.44
C TYR A 26 -0.18 1.91 4.83
N ASN A 27 -0.09 2.32 6.09
CA ASN A 27 1.11 2.94 6.61
C ASN A 27 2.18 1.85 6.75
N ASN A 28 3.31 2.03 6.08
CA ASN A 28 4.43 1.14 6.14
C ASN A 28 5.49 1.64 7.13
N ILE A 29 6.03 0.70 7.89
CA ILE A 29 7.13 0.93 8.84
C ILE A 29 8.47 0.88 8.10
N VAL A 30 8.53 0.17 6.96
CA VAL A 30 9.75 0.09 6.14
C VAL A 30 9.86 1.32 5.24
N GLN A 31 10.97 2.06 5.36
CA GLN A 31 11.21 3.27 4.59
C GLN A 31 11.32 2.99 3.09
N ASP A 32 12.02 1.91 2.72
CA ASP A 32 12.23 1.51 1.33
C ASP A 32 11.91 0.01 1.19
N PRO A 33 10.62 -0.34 1.03
CA PRO A 33 10.24 -1.74 0.89
C PRO A 33 10.72 -2.27 -0.47
N THR A 34 11.36 -3.43 -0.48
CA THR A 34 11.78 -4.08 -1.72
C THR A 34 10.57 -4.59 -2.50
N GLU A 35 10.74 -4.83 -3.80
CA GLU A 35 9.68 -5.41 -4.64
C GLU A 35 9.16 -6.74 -4.09
N GLU A 36 10.05 -7.58 -3.56
CA GLU A 36 9.69 -8.86 -2.93
C GLU A 36 8.84 -8.66 -1.67
N GLN A 37 9.14 -7.65 -0.85
CA GLN A 37 8.35 -7.32 0.34
C GLN A 37 6.97 -6.80 -0.03
N ILE A 38 6.89 -5.94 -1.05
CA ILE A 38 5.61 -5.44 -1.57
C ILE A 38 4.78 -6.60 -2.12
N LYS A 39 5.42 -7.49 -2.89
CA LYS A 39 4.76 -8.67 -3.45
C LYS A 39 4.23 -9.58 -2.34
N ALA A 40 5.06 -9.95 -1.36
CA ALA A 40 4.65 -10.78 -0.23
C ALA A 40 3.50 -10.14 0.57
N PHE A 41 3.51 -8.81 0.73
CA PHE A 41 2.42 -8.07 1.35
C PHE A 41 1.13 -8.17 0.55
N VAL A 42 1.17 -7.96 -0.76
CA VAL A 42 0.00 -8.07 -1.64
C VAL A 42 -0.53 -9.51 -1.69
N ASP A 43 0.34 -10.51 -1.84
CA ASP A 43 -0.02 -11.94 -1.82
C ASP A 43 -0.72 -12.31 -0.50
N GLY A 44 -0.22 -11.81 0.64
CA GLY A 44 -0.86 -12.00 1.93
C GLY A 44 -2.25 -11.36 2.00
N LEU A 45 -2.42 -10.15 1.44
CA LEU A 45 -3.73 -9.50 1.38
C LEU A 45 -4.71 -10.27 0.49
N LEU A 46 -4.26 -10.78 -0.66
CA LEU A 46 -5.09 -11.58 -1.57
C LEU A 46 -5.51 -12.90 -0.92
N LEU A 47 -4.62 -13.56 -0.17
CA LEU A 47 -4.94 -14.79 0.55
C LEU A 47 -6.05 -14.59 1.59
N LEU A 48 -6.08 -13.44 2.24
CA LEU A 48 -7.10 -13.07 3.23
C LEU A 48 -8.36 -12.50 2.59
N SER A 49 -8.34 -12.24 1.29
CA SER A 49 -9.44 -11.62 0.56
C SER A 49 -10.44 -12.64 0.07
N ASP A 50 -11.72 -12.26 0.05
CA ASP A 50 -12.79 -13.10 -0.47
C ASP A 50 -13.07 -12.74 -1.94
N GLY A 51 -12.15 -13.17 -2.80
CA GLY A 51 -12.24 -12.99 -4.26
C GLY A 51 -11.73 -11.65 -4.79
N ASP A 52 -10.86 -10.96 -4.05
CA ASP A 52 -10.20 -9.78 -4.59
C ASP A 52 -9.16 -10.13 -5.65
N VAL A 53 -9.05 -9.26 -6.65
CA VAL A 53 -8.04 -9.30 -7.70
C VAL A 53 -7.11 -8.13 -7.52
N TYR A 54 -5.80 -8.38 -7.58
CA TYR A 54 -4.80 -7.32 -7.52
C TYR A 54 -4.79 -6.48 -8.81
N TYR A 55 -4.81 -5.16 -8.68
CA TYR A 55 -4.68 -4.23 -9.80
C TYR A 55 -3.35 -3.48 -9.79
N SER A 56 -3.04 -2.78 -8.69
CA SER A 56 -1.85 -1.95 -8.62
C SER A 56 -1.40 -1.66 -7.19
N THR A 57 -0.11 -1.35 -7.06
CA THR A 57 0.48 -0.85 -5.82
C THR A 57 1.22 0.45 -6.09
N GLN A 58 1.05 1.43 -5.21
CA GLN A 58 1.81 2.68 -5.24
C GLN A 58 2.53 2.86 -3.91
N VAL A 59 3.82 3.16 -3.96
CA VAL A 59 4.65 3.43 -2.78
C VAL A 59 4.87 4.94 -2.69
N ILE A 60 4.34 5.56 -1.63
CA ILE A 60 4.47 7.00 -1.36
C ILE A 60 5.49 7.17 -0.24
N LYS A 61 6.61 7.82 -0.52
CA LYS A 61 7.58 8.22 0.50
C LYS A 61 7.15 9.57 1.07
N HIS A 62 6.79 9.60 2.35
CA HIS A 62 6.60 10.85 3.06
C HIS A 62 7.97 11.30 3.57
N ASP A 63 8.73 11.99 2.70
CA ASP A 63 9.83 12.80 3.19
C ASP A 63 9.23 13.88 4.08
N LEU A 64 9.80 14.02 5.28
CA LEU A 64 9.50 15.16 6.13
C LEU A 64 9.96 16.38 5.33
N VAL A 65 9.02 17.11 4.76
CA VAL A 65 9.28 18.45 4.27
C VAL A 65 9.80 19.20 5.50
N ASN A 66 11.11 19.46 5.49
CA ASN A 66 11.70 20.47 6.33
C ASN A 66 10.96 21.76 5.98
N VAL A 67 9.93 22.09 6.76
CA VAL A 67 9.51 23.48 6.90
C VAL A 67 10.68 24.15 7.60
N ALA A 68 11.65 24.57 6.79
CA ALA A 68 12.64 25.54 7.20
C ALA A 68 11.86 26.82 7.55
N GLU A 69 12.11 27.26 8.78
CA GLU A 69 11.77 28.51 9.47
C GLU A 69 11.01 29.60 8.70
#